data_AF-A0A8J2A6U4-F1
#
_entry.id   AF-A0A8J2A6U4-F1
#
_cell.length_a   1.000
_cell.length_b   1.000
_cell.length_c   1.000
_cell.angle_alpha   90.00
_cell.angle_beta   90.00
_cell.angle_gamma   90.00
#
_symmetry.space_group_name_H-M   'P 1'
#
loop_
_entity.id
_entity.type
_entity.pdbx_description
1 polymer ?
#
loop_
_entity_poly.entity_id
_entity_poly.type
_entity_poly.pdbx_seq_one_letter_code
_entity_poly.pdbx_strand_id
1 'polypeptide(L)'
;MGFALDPYMPITAGVAVAVLTGHCALTKMMQTVMFRLKLTTTATPEAERNKVKESTFFKRVCSAQLNEAEYAPLFVAGLGYLALQKSPSPTVATLAVFGQISYYWARAFCGNSTEGGIDPPPYVPGALARYFALMLMAWEMYLVAV
;
A
#
# COMPACT_ATOMS: atom_id res chain seq x y z
N MET A 1 -28.16 13.14 -2.13
CA MET A 1 -27.87 14.28 -1.25
C MET A 1 -26.38 14.21 -0.94
N GLY A 2 -25.62 15.25 -1.29
CA GLY A 2 -24.16 15.20 -1.41
C GLY A 2 -23.42 14.82 -0.13
N PHE A 3 -22.29 14.13 -0.28
CA PHE A 3 -21.31 13.93 0.78
C PHE A 3 -20.74 15.30 1.17
N ALA A 4 -21.36 15.96 2.15
CA ALA A 4 -20.68 17.03 2.86
C ALA A 4 -19.50 16.39 3.59
N LEU A 5 -18.29 16.67 3.10
CA LEU A 5 -17.06 16.34 3.82
C LEU A 5 -17.06 17.20 5.08
N ASP A 6 -17.43 16.60 6.21
CA ASP A 6 -17.19 17.21 7.52
C ASP A 6 -15.68 17.49 7.62
N PRO A 7 -15.25 18.75 7.83
CA PRO A 7 -13.84 19.13 7.89
C PRO A 7 -13.05 18.44 9.02
N TYR A 8 -13.72 17.73 9.94
CA TYR A 8 -13.10 16.95 11.01
C TYR A 8 -13.15 15.44 10.79
N MET A 9 -13.72 14.95 9.69
CA MET A 9 -13.81 13.51 9.45
C MET A 9 -12.45 12.95 9.06
N PRO A 10 -11.87 12.02 9.84
CA PRO A 10 -10.73 11.25 9.38
C PRO A 10 -11.13 10.50 8.10
N ILE A 11 -10.16 10.19 7.24
CA ILE A 11 -10.34 9.58 5.91
C ILE A 11 -11.49 8.58 5.94
N THR A 12 -12.53 8.78 5.11
CA THR A 12 -13.69 7.87 5.07
C THR A 12 -13.35 6.57 4.34
N ALA A 13 -14.13 5.51 4.55
CA ALA A 13 -13.92 4.24 3.85
C ALA A 13 -13.89 4.39 2.32
N GLY A 14 -14.82 5.16 1.73
CA GLY A 14 -14.85 5.40 0.29
C GLY A 14 -13.63 6.19 -0.23
N VAL A 15 -13.19 7.21 0.52
CA VAL A 15 -11.97 7.96 0.17
C VAL A 15 -10.74 7.06 0.28
N ALA A 16 -10.64 6.25 1.32
CA ALA A 16 -9.54 5.31 1.49
C ALA A 16 -9.47 4.29 0.35
N VAL A 17 -10.61 3.76 -0.13
CA VAL A 17 -10.65 2.88 -1.32
C VAL A 17 -10.03 3.58 -2.53
N ALA A 18 -10.43 4.82 -2.81
CA ALA A 18 -9.90 5.59 -3.94
C ALA A 18 -8.39 5.82 -3.80
N VAL A 19 -7.93 6.21 -2.61
CA VAL A 19 -6.51 6.47 -2.31
C VAL A 19 -5.68 5.20 -2.46
N LEU A 20 -6.11 4.08 -1.86
CA LEU A 20 -5.38 2.81 -1.91
C LEU A 20 -5.34 2.24 -3.32
N THR A 21 -6.45 2.32 -4.06
CA THR A 21 -6.50 1.86 -5.46
C THR A 21 -5.62 2.73 -6.34
N GLY A 22 -5.67 4.06 -6.16
CA GLY A 22 -4.83 5.00 -6.90
C GLY A 22 -3.34 4.82 -6.60
N HIS A 23 -2.98 4.63 -5.33
CA HIS A 23 -1.61 4.33 -4.91
C HIS A 23 -1.12 3.02 -5.52
N CYS A 24 -1.91 1.95 -5.45
CA CYS A 24 -1.61 0.65 -6.06
C CYS A 24 -1.46 0.72 -7.59
N ALA A 25 -2.28 1.51 -8.27
CA ALA A 25 -2.14 1.73 -9.70
C ALA A 25 -0.84 2.49 -10.01
N LEU A 26 -0.57 3.57 -9.28
CA LEU A 26 0.63 4.40 -9.44
C LEU A 26 1.91 3.59 -9.25
N THR A 27 2.02 2.82 -8.16
CA THR A 27 3.22 2.02 -7.84
C THR A 27 3.47 0.93 -8.89
N LYS A 28 2.41 0.26 -9.37
CA LYS A 28 2.52 -0.72 -10.45
C LYS A 28 2.92 -0.11 -11.79
N MET A 29 2.35 1.05 -12.13
CA MET A 29 2.74 1.79 -13.33
C MET A 29 4.21 2.24 -13.24
N MET A 30 4.62 2.78 -12.09
CA MET A 30 5.99 3.18 -11.83
C MET A 30 6.95 1.99 -11.96
N GLN A 31 6.64 0.84 -11.33
CA GLN A 31 7.49 -0.35 -11.43
C GLN A 31 7.59 -0.87 -12.88
N THR A 32 6.48 -0.76 -13.63
CA THR A 32 6.45 -1.14 -15.04
C THR A 32 7.36 -0.25 -15.88
N VAL A 33 7.22 1.07 -15.75
CA VAL A 33 7.99 2.04 -16.53
C VAL A 33 9.48 2.02 -16.14
N MET A 34 9.78 1.99 -14.84
CA MET A 34 11.17 2.09 -14.36
C MET A 34 11.97 0.81 -14.56
N PHE A 35 11.34 -0.35 -14.36
CA PHE A 35 12.05 -1.62 -14.31
C PHE A 35 11.56 -2.60 -15.38
N ARG A 36 10.26 -2.89 -15.45
CA ARG A 36 9.78 -3.97 -16.33
C ARG A 36 10.09 -3.68 -17.79
N LEU A 37 9.87 -2.45 -18.27
CA LEU A 37 10.22 -2.08 -19.65
C LEU A 37 11.69 -2.41 -19.99
N LYS A 38 12.63 -2.07 -19.12
CA LYS A 38 14.06 -2.37 -19.34
C LYS A 38 14.38 -3.86 -19.20
N LEU A 39 13.69 -4.55 -18.30
CA LEU A 39 13.95 -5.97 -18.02
C LEU A 39 13.34 -6.91 -19.07
N THR A 40 12.23 -6.54 -19.70
CA THR A 40 11.49 -7.41 -20.62
C THR A 40 11.71 -7.06 -22.10
N THR A 41 12.28 -5.89 -22.40
CA THR A 41 12.54 -5.50 -23.79
C THR A 41 13.81 -6.20 -24.31
N THR A 42 13.72 -6.79 -25.50
CA THR A 42 14.84 -7.48 -26.16
C THR A 42 15.94 -6.52 -26.62
N ALA A 43 15.61 -5.24 -26.83
CA ALA A 43 16.55 -4.18 -27.18
C ALA A 43 17.47 -3.76 -26.01
N THR A 44 17.15 -4.12 -24.76
CA THR A 44 18.01 -3.77 -23.62
C THR A 44 19.14 -4.79 -23.46
N PRO A 45 20.42 -4.37 -23.46
CA PRO A 45 21.55 -5.27 -23.28
C PRO A 45 21.46 -6.08 -21.98
N GLU A 46 21.91 -7.33 -22.03
CA GLU A 46 21.82 -8.24 -20.87
C GLU A 46 22.59 -7.73 -19.65
N ALA A 47 23.74 -7.11 -19.86
CA ALA A 47 24.53 -6.48 -18.80
C ALA A 47 23.73 -5.38 -18.06
N GLU A 48 22.93 -4.59 -18.77
CA GLU A 48 22.08 -3.56 -18.15
C GLU A 48 20.92 -4.18 -17.39
N ARG A 49 20.30 -5.25 -17.92
CA ARG A 49 19.26 -6.00 -17.21
C ARG A 49 19.78 -6.57 -15.89
N ASN A 50 20.97 -7.13 -15.89
CA ASN A 50 21.59 -7.68 -14.69
C ASN A 50 21.95 -6.57 -13.68
N LYS A 51 22.43 -5.42 -14.16
CA LYS A 51 22.68 -4.25 -13.29
C LYS A 51 21.40 -3.77 -12.58
N VAL A 52 20.27 -3.76 -13.27
CA VAL A 52 18.97 -3.39 -12.66
C VAL A 52 18.55 -4.43 -11.61
N LYS A 53 18.64 -5.73 -11.93
CA LYS A 53 18.27 -6.82 -11.01
C LYS A 53 19.10 -6.81 -9.73
N GLU A 54 20.39 -6.50 -9.85
CA GLU A 54 21.29 -6.45 -8.69
C GLU A 54 21.15 -5.16 -7.87
N SER A 55 20.51 -4.13 -8.40
CA SER A 55 20.35 -2.87 -7.68
C SER A 55 19.51 -3.04 -6.42
N THR A 56 20.03 -2.53 -5.31
CA THR A 56 19.35 -2.56 -4.00
C THR A 56 17.99 -1.89 -4.05
N PHE A 57 17.86 -0.79 -4.79
CA PHE A 57 16.59 -0.09 -4.96
C PHE A 57 15.55 -0.96 -5.67
N PHE A 58 15.91 -1.68 -6.74
CA PHE A 58 15.00 -2.62 -7.40
C PHE A 58 14.53 -3.72 -6.43
N LYS A 59 15.46 -4.33 -5.68
CA LYS A 59 15.15 -5.38 -4.69
C LYS A 59 14.18 -4.85 -3.61
N ARG A 60 14.42 -3.65 -3.08
CA ARG A 60 13.55 -2.97 -2.09
C ARG A 60 12.16 -2.67 -2.66
N VAL A 61 12.07 -2.10 -3.85
CA VAL A 61 10.78 -1.78 -4.51
C VAL A 61 10.00 -3.07 -4.81
N CYS A 62 10.65 -4.13 -5.28
CA CYS A 62 10.00 -5.42 -5.48
C CYS A 62 9.45 -6.00 -4.17
N SER A 63 10.20 -5.91 -3.07
CA SER A 63 9.74 -6.33 -1.74
C SER A 63 8.55 -5.49 -1.24
N ALA A 64 8.59 -4.16 -1.44
CA ALA A 64 7.49 -3.26 -1.11
C ALA A 64 6.22 -3.58 -1.93
N GLN A 65 6.39 -3.83 -3.23
CA GLN A 65 5.29 -4.15 -4.15
C GLN A 65 4.63 -5.50 -3.83
N LEU A 66 5.41 -6.50 -3.40
CA LEU A 66 4.89 -7.79 -2.97
C LEU A 66 3.96 -7.61 -1.77
N ASN A 67 4.42 -6.87 -0.76
CA ASN A 67 3.60 -6.50 0.39
C ASN A 67 2.36 -5.69 -0.03
N GLU A 68 2.47 -4.80 -1.00
CA GLU A 68 1.29 -4.09 -1.48
C GLU A 68 0.28 -5.02 -2.15
N ALA A 69 0.74 -5.99 -2.94
CA ALA A 69 -0.13 -6.95 -3.60
C ALA A 69 -0.86 -7.88 -2.60
N GLU A 70 -0.26 -8.14 -1.43
CA GLU A 70 -0.86 -8.95 -0.37
C GLU A 70 -1.95 -8.19 0.41
N TYR A 71 -1.70 -6.91 0.74
CA TYR A 71 -2.57 -6.17 1.68
C TYR A 71 -3.56 -5.22 0.99
N ALA A 72 -3.19 -4.60 -0.14
CA ALA A 72 -4.05 -3.62 -0.79
C ALA A 72 -5.41 -4.20 -1.24
N PRO A 73 -5.51 -5.42 -1.82
CA PRO A 73 -6.80 -6.00 -2.16
C PRO A 73 -7.71 -6.23 -0.95
N LEU A 74 -7.15 -6.66 0.18
CA LEU A 74 -7.89 -6.87 1.42
C LEU A 74 -8.46 -5.56 1.94
N PHE A 75 -7.65 -4.50 1.98
CA PHE A 75 -8.12 -3.18 2.41
C PHE A 75 -9.17 -2.61 1.47
N VAL A 76 -8.94 -2.68 0.16
CA VAL A 76 -9.88 -2.17 -0.84
C VAL A 76 -11.21 -2.92 -0.76
N ALA A 77 -11.20 -4.25 -0.63
CA ALA A 77 -12.41 -5.05 -0.53
C ALA A 77 -13.18 -4.76 0.78
N GLY A 78 -12.52 -4.77 1.92
CA GLY A 78 -13.19 -4.55 3.20
C GLY A 78 -13.67 -3.11 3.41
N LEU A 79 -12.86 -2.11 3.05
CA LEU A 79 -13.31 -0.71 3.06
C LEU A 79 -14.40 -0.44 2.01
N GLY A 80 -14.31 -1.08 0.85
CA GLY A 80 -15.35 -1.02 -0.18
C GLY A 80 -16.67 -1.56 0.36
N TYR A 81 -16.66 -2.69 1.05
CA TYR A 81 -17.83 -3.24 1.71
C TYR A 81 -18.39 -2.28 2.79
N LEU A 82 -17.54 -1.76 3.67
CA LEU A 82 -17.97 -0.80 4.71
C LEU A 82 -18.57 0.48 4.10
N ALA A 83 -18.00 0.96 3.00
CA ALA A 83 -18.54 2.10 2.26
C ALA A 83 -19.91 1.80 1.63
N LEU A 84 -20.12 0.59 1.10
CA LEU A 84 -21.43 0.14 0.58
C LEU A 84 -22.48 0.06 1.70
N GLN A 85 -22.08 -0.35 2.91
CA GLN A 85 -22.93 -0.34 4.10
C GLN A 85 -23.09 1.07 4.72
N LYS A 86 -22.53 2.11 4.09
CA LYS A 86 -22.54 3.50 4.59
C LYS A 86 -21.93 3.64 5.99
N SER A 87 -21.04 2.72 6.37
CA SER A 87 -20.26 2.85 7.61
C SER A 87 -19.16 3.89 7.42
N PRO A 88 -19.02 4.87 8.32
CA PRO A 88 -17.99 5.90 8.19
C PRO A 88 -16.57 5.35 8.41
N SER A 89 -16.42 4.35 9.29
CA SER A 89 -15.18 3.58 9.55
C SER A 89 -13.85 4.39 9.52
N PRO A 90 -13.79 5.57 10.15
CA PRO A 90 -12.71 6.53 9.89
C PRO A 90 -11.34 6.08 10.42
N THR A 91 -11.33 5.37 11.55
CA THR A 91 -10.10 4.83 12.15
C THR A 91 -9.50 3.72 11.28
N VAL A 92 -10.33 2.79 10.81
CA VAL A 92 -9.91 1.71 9.92
C VAL A 92 -9.33 2.28 8.63
N ALA A 93 -10.05 3.21 8.00
CA ALA A 93 -9.65 3.86 6.77
C ALA A 93 -8.34 4.66 6.92
N THR A 94 -8.18 5.39 8.01
CA THR A 94 -6.96 6.16 8.29
C THR A 94 -5.76 5.24 8.52
N LEU A 95 -5.90 4.21 9.35
CA LEU A 95 -4.82 3.24 9.62
C LEU A 95 -4.45 2.44 8.37
N ALA A 96 -5.43 2.06 7.54
CA ALA A 96 -5.19 1.36 6.29
C ALA A 96 -4.39 2.23 5.31
N VAL A 97 -4.80 3.49 5.09
CA VAL A 97 -4.11 4.43 4.19
C VAL A 97 -2.71 4.75 4.70
N PHE A 98 -2.60 5.17 5.97
CA PHE A 98 -1.31 5.46 6.58
C PHE A 98 -0.39 4.24 6.54
N GLY A 99 -0.87 3.09 7.00
CA GLY A 99 -0.11 1.86 7.05
C GLY A 99 0.38 1.41 5.69
N GLN A 100 -0.48 1.47 4.67
CA GLN A 100 -0.13 1.06 3.31
C GLN A 100 0.91 1.98 2.66
N ILE A 101 0.66 3.30 2.68
CA ILE A 101 1.51 4.28 2.01
C ILE A 101 2.86 4.40 2.73
N SER A 102 2.85 4.54 4.07
CA SER A 102 4.08 4.68 4.85
C SER A 102 4.94 3.42 4.75
N TYR A 103 4.34 2.23 4.83
CA TYR A 103 5.08 0.98 4.67
C TYR A 103 5.74 0.90 3.30
N TYR A 104 4.98 1.11 2.22
CA TYR A 104 5.49 0.95 0.86
C TYR A 104 6.70 1.85 0.62
N TRP A 105 6.58 3.14 0.92
CA TRP A 105 7.65 4.11 0.62
C TRP A 105 8.85 3.98 1.56
N ALA A 106 8.64 3.76 2.86
CA ALA A 106 9.74 3.53 3.78
C ALA A 106 10.48 2.22 3.45
N ARG A 107 9.78 1.18 2.99
CA ARG A 107 10.39 -0.06 2.51
C ARG A 107 11.16 0.15 1.21
N ALA A 108 10.59 0.88 0.25
CA ALA A 108 11.18 1.13 -1.06
C ALA A 108 12.46 1.98 -0.98
N PHE A 109 12.47 3.04 -0.18
CA PHE A 109 13.60 3.96 -0.09
C PHE A 109 14.64 3.56 0.96
N CYS A 110 14.20 3.22 2.17
CA CYS A 110 15.13 2.96 3.29
C CYS A 110 15.52 1.49 3.39
N GLY A 111 14.57 0.56 3.26
CA GLY A 111 14.84 -0.87 3.49
C GLY A 111 15.19 -1.19 4.95
N ASN A 112 15.76 -2.36 5.20
CA ASN A 112 16.27 -2.78 6.53
C ASN A 112 17.80 -2.88 6.53
N SER A 113 18.40 -3.07 7.71
CA SER A 113 19.87 -3.21 7.87
C SER A 113 20.48 -4.28 6.96
N THR A 114 19.81 -5.42 6.75
CA THR A 114 20.30 -6.51 5.87
C THR A 114 20.35 -6.13 4.39
N GLU A 115 19.69 -5.04 4.00
CA GLU A 115 19.66 -4.50 2.64
C GLU A 115 20.45 -3.19 2.52
N GLY A 116 21.23 -2.80 3.54
CA GLY A 116 21.93 -1.50 3.59
C GLY A 116 21.02 -0.33 3.97
N GLY A 117 19.98 -0.60 4.78
CA GLY A 117 19.01 0.35 5.30
C GLY A 117 19.20 0.67 6.78
N ILE A 118 18.11 1.05 7.44
CA ILE A 118 18.10 1.52 8.84
C ILE A 118 17.53 0.42 9.77
N ASP A 119 18.01 0.39 11.02
CA ASP A 119 17.52 -0.47 12.11
C ASP A 119 17.17 0.38 13.34
N PRO A 120 15.96 0.27 13.93
CA PRO A 120 14.82 -0.54 13.47
C PRO A 120 14.32 -0.09 12.08
N PRO A 121 13.77 -1.02 11.27
CA PRO A 121 13.30 -0.65 9.94
C PRO A 121 12.18 0.40 10.02
N PRO A 122 12.28 1.51 9.27
CA PRO A 122 11.36 2.65 9.43
C PRO A 122 9.93 2.35 8.95
N TYR A 123 9.73 1.25 8.22
CA TYR A 123 8.42 0.79 7.77
C TYR A 123 7.65 -0.03 8.82
N VAL A 124 8.25 -0.36 9.97
CA VAL A 124 7.61 -1.18 11.03
C VAL A 124 6.32 -0.53 11.57
N PRO A 125 6.27 0.78 11.90
CA PRO A 125 5.02 1.40 12.34
C PRO A 125 3.90 1.31 11.30
N GLY A 126 4.24 1.44 10.02
CA GLY A 126 3.29 1.25 8.92
C GLY A 126 2.78 -0.19 8.83
N ALA A 127 3.64 -1.19 9.06
CA ALA A 127 3.23 -2.59 9.13
C ALA A 127 2.24 -2.84 10.27
N LEU A 128 2.54 -2.35 11.47
CA LEU A 128 1.65 -2.50 12.63
C LEU A 128 0.29 -1.83 12.38
N ALA A 129 0.29 -0.61 11.82
CA ALA A 129 -0.95 0.09 11.46
C ALA A 129 -1.81 -0.73 10.48
N ARG A 130 -1.20 -1.42 9.51
CA ARG A 130 -1.93 -2.33 8.60
C ARG A 130 -2.58 -3.48 9.35
N TYR A 131 -1.88 -4.11 10.29
CA TYR A 131 -2.42 -5.24 11.06
C TYR A 131 -3.59 -4.80 11.95
N PHE A 132 -3.44 -3.66 12.64
CA PHE A 132 -4.53 -3.09 13.43
C PHE A 132 -5.73 -2.72 12.55
N ALA A 133 -5.49 -2.14 11.37
CA ALA A 133 -6.55 -1.83 10.42
C ALA A 133 -7.32 -3.09 9.99
N LEU A 134 -6.64 -4.19 9.68
CA LEU A 134 -7.31 -5.45 9.29
C LEU A 134 -8.16 -6.03 10.43
N MET A 135 -7.66 -6.02 11.67
CA MET A 135 -8.43 -6.51 12.82
C MET A 135 -9.69 -5.66 13.05
N LEU A 136 -9.54 -4.34 13.06
CA LEU A 136 -10.66 -3.42 13.25
C LEU A 136 -11.67 -3.50 12.09
N MET A 137 -11.17 -3.68 10.87
CA MET A 137 -12.01 -3.88 9.69
C MET A 137 -12.89 -5.11 9.82
N ALA A 138 -12.31 -6.25 10.21
CA ALA A 138 -13.08 -7.47 10.43
C ALA A 138 -14.14 -7.29 11.52
N TRP A 139 -13.82 -6.58 12.60
CA TRP A 139 -14.76 -6.26 13.66
C TRP A 139 -15.91 -5.35 13.19
N GLU A 140 -15.60 -4.28 12.47
CA GLU A 140 -16.64 -3.38 11.95
C GLU A 140 -17.52 -4.07 10.90
N MET A 141 -16.94 -4.94 10.08
CA MET A 141 -17.71 -5.78 9.14
C MET A 141 -18.69 -6.69 9.86
N TYR A 142 -18.30 -7.28 11.00
CA TYR A 142 -19.20 -8.07 11.82
C TYR A 142 -20.34 -7.21 12.39
N LEU A 143 -20.05 -6.01 12.89
CA LEU A 143 -21.05 -5.12 13.47
C LEU A 143 -22.10 -4.63 12.46
N VAL A 144 -21.75 -4.45 11.19
CA VAL A 144 -22.72 -4.04 10.16
C VAL A 144 -23.49 -5.22 9.54
N ALA A 145 -23.05 -6.44 9.80
CA ALA A 145 -23.68 -7.66 9.29
C ALA A 145 -24.77 -8.23 10.21
N VAL A 146 -24.80 -7.78 11.47
CA VAL A 146 -25.77 -8.18 12.51
C VAL A 146 -26.74 -7.03 12.76
#